data_AF-A0A965MLK6-F1
#
_entry.id   AF-A0A965MLK6-F1
#
_cell.length_a   1.000
_cell.length_b   1.000
_cell.length_c   1.000
_cell.angle_alpha   90.00
_cell.angle_beta   90.00
_cell.angle_gamma   90.00
#
_symmetry.space_group_name_H-M   'P 1'
#
loop_
_entity.id
_entity.type
_entity.pdbx_description
1 polymer ?
#
loop_
_entity_poly.entity_id
_entity_poly.type
_entity_poly.pdbx_seq_one_letter_code
_entity_poly.pdbx_strand_id
1 'polypeptide(L)'
;MAHFAKLDQNNNVLEVHVVHNNELLDQNGVEQEWKGAWFLQNWSGGYPYWKQTSYNGNFRKNYAGIGYTYDPQRDAFIPPKPYP
;
A
#
# COMPACT_ATOMS: atom_id res chain seq x y z
N MET A 1 8.00 -7.86 7.26
CA MET A 1 8.13 -6.79 6.25
C MET A 1 6.75 -6.43 5.76
N ALA A 2 6.39 -5.15 5.81
CA ALA A 2 5.10 -4.64 5.36
C ALA A 2 5.24 -4.08 3.93
N HIS A 3 4.26 -4.33 3.07
CA HIS A 3 4.29 -3.84 1.70
C HIS A 3 3.37 -2.63 1.56
N PHE A 4 3.78 -1.64 0.78
CA PHE A 4 3.00 -0.44 0.50
C PHE A 4 2.99 -0.14 -0.98
N ALA A 5 1.80 0.09 -1.51
CA ALA A 5 1.58 0.54 -2.87
C ALA A 5 1.59 2.07 -2.91
N LYS A 6 2.41 2.63 -3.80
CA LYS A 6 2.38 4.04 -4.20
C LYS A 6 1.26 4.21 -5.20
N LEU A 7 0.29 5.06 -4.88
CA LEU A 7 -0.91 5.28 -5.71
C LEU A 7 -0.86 6.64 -6.40
N ASP A 8 -1.35 6.75 -7.63
CA ASP A 8 -1.62 8.05 -8.26
C ASP A 8 -2.97 8.65 -7.78
N GLN A 9 -3.33 9.82 -8.30
CA GLN A 9 -4.60 10.49 -8.00
C GLN A 9 -5.85 9.70 -8.47
N ASN A 10 -5.68 8.73 -9.35
CA ASN A 10 -6.73 7.86 -9.87
C ASN A 10 -6.74 6.49 -9.16
N ASN A 11 -6.00 6.34 -8.06
CA ASN A 11 -5.79 5.08 -7.33
C ASN A 11 -5.03 4.00 -8.12
N ASN A 12 -4.29 4.33 -9.17
CA ASN A 12 -3.45 3.37 -9.87
C ASN A 12 -2.13 3.15 -9.14
N VAL A 13 -1.73 1.89 -9.04
CA VAL A 13 -0.47 1.48 -8.42
C VAL A 13 0.69 1.79 -9.36
N LEU A 14 1.54 2.73 -8.94
CA LEU A 14 2.75 3.12 -9.64
C LEU A 14 3.91 2.20 -9.27
N GLU A 15 4.08 1.95 -7.97
CA GLU A 15 5.22 1.21 -7.41
C GLU A 15 4.79 0.48 -6.14
N VAL A 16 5.53 -0.56 -5.76
CA VAL A 16 5.36 -1.26 -4.49
C VAL A 16 6.69 -1.25 -3.76
N HIS A 17 6.66 -0.77 -2.52
CA HIS A 17 7.82 -0.66 -1.65
C HIS A 17 7.63 -1.52 -0.41
N VAL A 18 8.75 -1.99 0.13
CA VAL A 18 8.76 -2.83 1.33
C VAL A 18 9.35 -2.04 2.48
N VAL A 19 8.61 -1.96 3.57
CA VAL A 19 8.98 -1.26 4.80
C VAL A 19 9.21 -2.29 5.91
N HIS A 20 10.20 -2.04 6.76
CA HIS A 20 10.45 -2.88 7.91
C HIS A 20 9.32 -2.72 8.94
N ASN A 21 8.83 -3.83 9.52
CA ASN A 21 7.68 -3.76 10.45
C ASN A 21 7.97 -2.86 11.67
N ASN A 22 9.24 -2.70 12.03
CA ASN A 22 9.66 -1.81 13.12
C ASN A 22 9.22 -0.35 12.91
N GLU A 23 9.12 0.11 11.67
CA GLU A 23 8.63 1.46 11.35
C GLU A 23 7.11 1.59 11.54
N LEU A 24 6.38 0.47 11.60
CA LEU A 24 4.93 0.45 11.78
C LEU A 24 4.54 0.34 13.27
N LEU A 25 5.47 -0.02 14.16
CA LEU A 25 5.16 -0.24 15.57
C LEU A 25 4.87 1.07 16.30
N ASP A 26 3.76 1.11 17.05
CA ASP A 26 3.49 2.17 18.03
C ASP A 26 4.21 1.95 19.36
N GLN A 27 3.98 2.85 20.32
CA GLN A 27 4.59 2.78 21.65
C GLN A 27 4.18 1.50 22.43
N ASN A 28 3.12 0.82 22.00
CA ASN A 28 2.63 -0.43 22.57
C ASN A 28 3.06 -1.66 21.76
N GLY A 29 3.87 -1.48 20.71
CA GLY A 29 4.28 -2.56 19.81
C GLY A 29 3.18 -3.05 18.86
N VAL A 30 2.13 -2.24 18.64
CA VAL A 30 1.06 -2.57 17.69
C VAL A 30 1.39 -1.97 16.33
N GLU A 31 1.22 -2.73 15.26
CA GLU A 31 1.45 -2.27 13.89
C GLU A 31 0.36 -1.28 13.44
N GLN A 32 0.79 -0.13 12.94
CA GLN A 32 -0.07 0.95 12.47
C GLN A 32 0.27 1.31 11.02
N GLU A 33 -0.70 1.16 10.12
CA GLU A 33 -0.54 1.48 8.69
C GLU A 33 -0.07 2.93 8.48
N TRP A 34 -0.64 3.88 9.23
CA TRP A 34 -0.36 5.31 9.06
C TRP A 34 1.11 5.65 9.32
N LYS A 35 1.80 4.92 10.21
CA LYS A 35 3.23 5.14 10.47
C LYS A 35 4.09 4.74 9.28
N GLY A 36 3.81 3.59 8.66
CA GLY A 36 4.50 3.15 7.46
C GLY A 36 4.23 4.07 6.27
N ALA A 37 2.99 4.53 6.10
CA ALA A 37 2.64 5.53 5.09
C ALA A 37 3.37 6.86 5.33
N TRP A 38 3.46 7.31 6.59
CA TRP A 38 4.19 8.52 6.96
C TRP A 38 5.69 8.39 6.72
N PHE A 39 6.30 7.26 7.08
CA PHE A 39 7.71 6.96 6.79
C PHE A 39 7.99 7.06 5.28
N LEU A 40 7.14 6.44 4.45
CA LEU A 40 7.28 6.48 2.99
C LEU A 40 7.04 7.88 2.42
N GLN A 41 6.09 8.64 2.97
CA GLN A 41 5.87 10.03 2.57
C GLN A 41 7.13 10.86 2.78
N ASN A 42 7.78 10.75 3.94
CA ASN A 42 9.04 11.46 4.20
C ASN A 42 10.18 10.98 3.30
N TRP A 43 10.30 9.66 3.12
CA TRP A 43 11.34 9.06 2.28
C TRP A 43 11.23 9.45 0.80
N SER A 44 10.00 9.54 0.29
CA SER A 44 9.70 9.86 -1.12
C SER A 44 9.65 11.36 -1.44
N GLY A 45 10.08 12.23 -0.51
CA GLY A 45 10.08 13.68 -0.72
C GLY A 45 8.69 14.32 -0.63
N GLY A 46 7.78 13.76 0.15
CA GLY A 46 6.46 14.32 0.44
C GLY A 46 5.29 13.66 -0.31
N TYR A 47 5.49 12.53 -0.98
CA TYR A 47 4.42 11.87 -1.72
C TYR A 47 3.34 11.31 -0.77
N PRO A 48 2.07 11.74 -0.87
CA PRO A 48 1.07 11.45 0.16
C PRO A 48 0.30 10.13 -0.04
N TYR A 49 0.35 9.56 -1.24
CA TYR A 49 -0.54 8.46 -1.62
C TYR A 49 0.14 7.10 -1.44
N TRP A 50 0.03 6.57 -0.23
CA TRP A 50 0.53 5.25 0.13
C TRP A 50 -0.56 4.41 0.77
N LYS A 51 -0.68 3.17 0.32
CA LYS A 51 -1.62 2.19 0.87
C LYS A 51 -0.93 0.87 1.15
N GLN A 52 -1.06 0.36 2.37
CA GLN A 52 -0.52 -0.94 2.72
C GLN A 52 -1.18 -2.05 1.89
N THR A 53 -0.41 -3.05 1.50
CA THR A 53 -0.87 -4.25 0.80
C THR A 53 -0.28 -5.48 1.47
N SER A 54 -0.95 -6.63 1.34
CA SER A 54 -0.47 -7.90 1.90
C SER A 54 -0.21 -8.88 0.78
N TYR A 55 1.00 -9.43 0.77
CA TYR A 55 1.37 -10.50 -0.15
C TYR A 55 0.50 -11.75 0.04
N ASN A 56 0.05 -12.01 1.28
CA ASN A 56 -0.74 -13.19 1.63
C ASN A 56 -2.25 -12.98 1.51
N GLY A 57 -2.73 -11.83 1.01
CA GLY A 57 -4.16 -11.56 0.83
C GLY A 57 -4.99 -11.39 2.12
N ASN A 58 -4.37 -11.51 3.31
CA ASN A 58 -5.02 -11.28 4.61
C ASN A 58 -5.54 -9.84 4.78
N PHE A 59 -5.04 -8.90 3.98
CA PHE A 59 -5.36 -7.49 4.04
C PHE A 59 -5.56 -6.98 2.62
N ARG A 60 -6.69 -6.32 2.37
CA ARG A 60 -7.10 -5.77 1.06
C ARG A 60 -7.21 -6.77 -0.10
N LYS A 61 -7.58 -8.02 0.21
CA LYS A 61 -7.86 -9.16 -0.70
C LYS A 61 -6.73 -9.55 -1.64
N ASN A 62 -6.31 -8.66 -2.52
CA ASN A 62 -5.29 -8.87 -3.54
C ASN A 62 -4.02 -8.10 -3.21
N TYR A 63 -2.87 -8.68 -3.54
CA TYR A 63 -1.60 -7.96 -3.52
C TYR A 63 -1.58 -6.89 -4.62
N ALA A 64 -1.08 -5.70 -4.28
CA ALA A 64 -0.92 -4.62 -5.24
C ALA A 64 0.20 -4.96 -6.22
N GLY A 65 -0.09 -4.89 -7.52
CA GLY A 65 0.92 -4.95 -8.59
C GLY A 65 0.95 -3.65 -9.36
N ILE A 66 2.08 -3.35 -10.01
CA ILE A 66 2.17 -2.19 -10.92
C ILE A 66 1.08 -2.31 -11.99
N GLY A 67 0.32 -1.23 -12.20
CA GLY A 67 -0.81 -1.20 -13.13
C GLY A 67 -2.14 -1.70 -12.56
N TYR A 68 -2.19 -2.10 -11.28
CA TYR A 68 -3.45 -2.38 -10.59
C TYR A 68 -4.11 -1.07 -10.18
N THR A 69 -5.41 -1.10 -9.89
CA THR A 69 -6.14 0.04 -9.35
C THR A 69 -6.69 -0.29 -7.97
N TYR A 70 -6.46 0.56 -6.99
CA TYR A 70 -7.06 0.43 -5.67
C TYR A 70 -8.52 0.90 -5.70
N ASP A 71 -9.43 0.04 -5.25
CA ASP A 71 -10.85 0.32 -5.12
C ASP A 71 -11.20 0.52 -3.63
N PRO A 72 -11.50 1.77 -3.21
CA PRO A 72 -11.86 2.07 -1.82
C PRO A 72 -13.19 1.45 -1.37
N GLN A 73 -14.11 1.16 -2.29
CA GLN A 73 -15.42 0.55 -1.95
C GLN A 73 -15.26 -0.93 -1.63
N ARG A 74 -14.36 -1.61 -2.34
CA ARG A 74 -14.07 -3.04 -2.15
C ARG A 74 -12.92 -3.30 -1.19
N ASP A 75 -12.23 -2.24 -0.78
CA ASP A 75 -10.94 -2.25 -0.06
C ASP A 75 -10.00 -3.27 -0.70
N ALA A 76 -9.79 -3.15 -2.02
CA ALA A 76 -9.09 -4.17 -2.80
C ALA A 76 -8.26 -3.57 -3.94
N PHE A 77 -7.13 -4.22 -4.24
CA PHE A 77 -6.35 -3.93 -5.44
C PHE A 77 -6.88 -4.75 -6.62
N ILE A 78 -7.35 -4.08 -7.67
CA ILE A 78 -7.98 -4.70 -8.83
C ILE A 78 -6.95 -4.78 -9.97
N PRO A 79 -6.63 -5.98 -10.48
CA PRO A 79 -5.76 -6.12 -11.65
C PRO A 79 -6.44 -5.53 -12.89
N PRO A 80 -5.66 -5.03 -13.87
CA PRO A 80 -6.21 -4.62 -15.15
C PRO A 80 -6.89 -5.82 -15.83
N LYS A 81 -8.03 -5.59 -16.49
CA LYS A 81 -8.71 -6.65 -17.25
C LYS A 81 -7.83 -7.07 -18.44
N PRO A 82 -7.55 -8.38 -18.61
CA PRO A 82 -6.67 -8.84 -19.67
C PRO A 82 -7.27 -8.66 -21.07
N TYR A 83 -8.60 -8.70 -21.22
CA TYR A 83 -9.30 -8.51 -22.51
C TYR A 83 -10.70 -7.88 -22.31
N PRO A 84 -11.26 -7.18 -23.32
CA PRO A 84 -12.64 -6.67 -23.32
C PRO A 84 -13.72 -7.76 -23.23
#